data_AF-A0A964MYV9-F1
#
_entry.id   AF-A0A964MYV9-F1
#
_cell.length_a   1.000
_cell.length_b   1.000
_cell.length_c   1.000
_cell.angle_alpha   90.00
_cell.angle_beta   90.00
_cell.angle_gamma   90.00
#
_symmetry.space_group_name_H-M   'P 1'
#
loop_
_entity.id
_entity.type
_entity.pdbx_description
1 polymer ?
#
loop_
_entity_poly.entity_id
_entity_poly.type
_entity_poly.pdbx_seq_one_letter_code
_entity_poly.pdbx_strand_id
1 'polypeptide(L)' 'MKPGRSALDLAGPVLCALGALSLLGALAVELDSTGAKVLMAAAAVLFFPGGYLTLASVRRHVPPR' A
#
# COMPACT_ATOMS: atom_id res chain seq x y z
N MET A 1 -8.62 22.61 -13.12
CA MET A 1 -8.81 21.42 -12.26
C MET A 1 -9.42 20.32 -13.10
N LYS A 2 -8.65 19.32 -13.54
CA LYS A 2 -9.16 18.26 -14.43
C LYS A 2 -9.59 17.07 -13.54
N PRO A 3 -10.90 16.77 -13.44
CA PRO A 3 -11.41 15.71 -12.58
C PRO A 3 -11.21 14.40 -13.33
N GLY A 4 -10.06 13.79 -13.12
CA GLY A 4 -9.70 12.51 -13.68
C GLY A 4 -8.60 11.92 -12.83
N ARG A 5 -8.91 11.62 -11.56
CA ARG A 5 -8.11 10.72 -10.73
C ARG A 5 -8.05 9.41 -11.49
N SER A 6 -7.03 9.23 -12.33
CA SER A 6 -6.82 8.00 -13.06
C SER A 6 -6.75 6.88 -12.01
N ALA A 7 -7.43 5.76 -12.21
CA ALA A 7 -7.46 4.66 -11.22
C ALA A 7 -6.04 4.25 -10.76
N LEU A 8 -5.04 4.48 -11.62
CA LEU A 8 -3.60 4.33 -11.33
C LEU A 8 -3.04 5.27 -10.25
N ASP A 9 -3.53 6.52 -10.13
CA ASP A 9 -3.10 7.45 -9.07
C ASP A 9 -3.57 7.00 -7.68
N LEU A 10 -4.70 6.29 -7.62
CA LEU A 10 -5.25 5.75 -6.37
C LEU A 10 -4.72 4.34 -6.08
N ALA A 11 -4.22 3.61 -7.09
CA ALA A 11 -3.73 2.24 -6.92
C ALA A 11 -2.60 2.15 -5.88
N GLY A 12 -1.65 3.07 -5.90
CA GLY A 12 -0.55 3.10 -4.92
C GLY A 12 -1.04 3.28 -3.47
N PRO A 13 -1.77 4.37 -3.16
CA PRO A 13 -2.34 4.58 -1.83
C PRO A 13 -3.27 3.45 -1.36
N VAL A 14 -4.08 2.89 -2.25
CA VAL A 14 -4.99 1.77 -1.92
C VAL A 14 -4.21 0.51 -1.56
N LEU A 15 -3.16 0.16 -2.31
CA LEU A 15 -2.29 -0.97 -1.99
C LEU A 15 -1.60 -0.77 -0.63
N CYS A 16 -1.08 0.42 -0.35
CA CYS A 16 -0.52 0.74 0.97
C CYS A 16 -1.57 0.61 2.09
N ALA A 17 -2.81 1.08 1.88
CA ALA A 17 -3.88 0.98 2.85
C ALA A 17 -4.27 -0.49 3.13
N LEU A 18 -4.35 -1.32 2.10
CA LEU A 18 -4.58 -2.77 2.25
C LEU A 18 -3.43 -3.46 2.98
N GLY A 19 -2.18 -3.05 2.71
CA GLY A 19 -1.01 -3.53 3.44
C GLY A 19 -1.07 -3.17 4.93
N ALA A 20 -1.43 -1.93 5.26
CA ALA A 20 -1.60 -1.47 6.63
C ALA A 20 -2.73 -2.22 7.36
N LEU A 21 -3.86 -2.45 6.69
CA LEU A 21 -4.96 -3.27 7.23
C LEU A 21 -4.54 -4.71 7.49
N SER A 22 -3.67 -5.27 6.64
CA SER A 22 -3.13 -6.62 6.84
C SER A 22 -2.26 -6.69 8.10
N LEU A 23 -1.44 -5.67 8.39
CA LEU A 23 -0.68 -5.59 9.65
C LEU A 23 -1.60 -5.43 10.87
N LEU A 24 -2.63 -4.59 10.77
CA LEU A 24 -3.63 -4.44 11.83
C LEU A 24 -4.36 -5.77 12.09
N GLY A 25 -4.70 -6.50 11.04
CA GLY A 25 -5.25 -7.86 11.15
C GLY A 25 -4.28 -8.82 11.83
N ALA A 26 -2.98 -8.72 11.52
CA ALA A 26 -1.96 -9.56 12.16
C ALA A 26 -1.82 -9.27 13.66
N LEU A 27 -2.08 -8.03 14.11
CA LEU A 27 -2.11 -7.67 15.53
C LEU A 27 -3.34 -8.22 16.26
N ALA A 28 -4.46 -8.42 15.55
CA ALA A 28 -5.67 -9.01 16.10
C ALA A 28 -5.61 -10.55 16.20
N VAL A 29 -4.59 -11.16 15.60
CA VAL A 29 -4.31 -12.60 15.65
C VAL A 29 -3.06 -12.83 16.50
N GLU A 30 -2.94 -14.00 17.13
CA GLU A 30 -1.71 -14.43 17.78
C GLU A 30 -0.51 -14.33 16.83
N LEU A 31 0.53 -13.59 17.22
CA LEU A 31 1.68 -13.29 16.36
C LEU A 31 2.45 -14.54 15.93
N ASP A 32 2.42 -15.60 16.75
CA ASP A 32 3.08 -16.85 16.42
C ASP A 32 2.24 -17.77 15.51
N SER A 33 0.98 -17.41 15.28
CA SER A 33 0.11 -18.12 14.35
C SER A 33 0.60 -17.99 12.92
N THR A 34 0.46 -19.07 12.15
CA THR A 34 0.64 -19.08 10.69
C THR A 34 -0.20 -17.98 10.02
N GLY A 35 -1.36 -17.63 10.58
CA GLY A 35 -2.21 -16.55 10.07
C GLY A 35 -1.55 -15.16 10.16
N ALA A 36 -0.88 -14.85 11.27
CA ALA A 36 -0.17 -13.58 11.43
C ALA A 36 1.02 -13.49 10.46
N LYS A 37 1.75 -14.60 10.26
CA LYS A 37 2.87 -14.69 9.30
C LYS A 37 2.41 -14.42 7.87
N VAL A 38 1.28 -15.01 7.46
CA VAL A 38 0.66 -14.76 6.14
C VAL A 38 0.22 -13.31 5.99
N LEU A 39 -0.42 -12.72 7.01
CA LEU A 39 -0.85 -11.33 6.98
C LEU A 39 0.32 -10.34 6.93
N MET A 40 1.40 -10.61 7.65
CA MET A 40 2.64 -9.82 7.58
C MET A 40 3.30 -9.92 6.20
N ALA A 41 3.34 -11.12 5.62
CA ALA A 41 3.86 -11.32 4.26
C ALA A 41 2.98 -10.58 3.22
N ALA A 42 1.66 -10.68 3.34
CA ALA A 42 0.71 -9.95 2.49
C ALA A 42 0.91 -8.44 2.62
N ALA A 43 1.12 -7.93 3.83
CA ALA A 43 1.40 -6.53 4.06
C ALA A 43 2.67 -6.06 3.33
N ALA A 44 3.76 -6.82 3.43
CA ALA A 44 4.99 -6.50 2.70
C ALA A 44 4.76 -6.46 1.18
N VAL A 45 4.11 -7.50 0.64
CA VAL A 45 3.81 -7.61 -0.79
C VAL A 45 2.92 -6.46 -1.29
N LEU A 46 2.05 -5.91 -0.44
CA LEU A 46 1.20 -4.78 -0.80
C LEU A 46 1.90 -3.43 -0.64
N PHE A 47 2.73 -3.26 0.39
CA PHE A 47 3.42 -2.00 0.67
C PHE A 47 4.50 -1.65 -0.36
N PHE A 48 5.33 -2.60 -0.77
CA PHE A 48 6.41 -2.34 -1.73
C PHE A 48 5.91 -1.78 -3.07
N PRO A 49 4.99 -2.46 -3.79
CA PRO A 49 4.45 -1.93 -5.05
C PRO A 49 3.57 -0.69 -4.80
N GLY A 50 2.80 -0.65 -3.71
CA GLY A 50 1.96 0.50 -3.37
C GLY A 50 2.77 1.78 -3.16
N GLY A 51 3.88 1.68 -2.41
CA GLY A 51 4.80 2.78 -2.16
C GLY A 51 5.49 3.24 -3.45
N TYR A 52 5.93 2.31 -4.29
CA TYR A 52 6.56 2.65 -5.57
C TYR A 52 5.59 3.38 -6.52
N LEU A 53 4.35 2.91 -6.63
CA LEU A 53 3.31 3.56 -7.43
C LEU A 53 2.96 4.95 -6.89
N THR A 54 2.88 5.08 -5.57
CA THR A 54 2.62 6.37 -4.91
C THR A 54 3.76 7.35 -5.19
N LEU A 55 5.02 6.92 -5.06
CA LEU A 55 6.19 7.74 -5.37
C LEU A 55 6.22 8.15 -6.85
N ALA A 56 5.92 7.21 -7.75
CA ALA A 56 5.85 7.47 -9.19
C ALA A 56 4.75 8.48 -9.52
N SER A 57 3.58 8.39 -8.89
CA SER A 57 2.50 9.38 -9.00
C SER A 57 2.95 10.75 -8.52
N VAL A 58 3.56 10.85 -7.34
CA VAL A 58 4.06 12.11 -6.79
C VAL A 58 5.11 12.74 -7.71
N ARG A 59 6.06 11.95 -8.22
CA ARG A 59 7.08 12.41 -9.18
C ARG A 59 6.51 12.91 -10.51
N ARG A 60 5.32 12.45 -10.92
CA ARG A 60 4.63 12.99 -12.10
C ARG A 60 3.99 14.35 -11.83
N HIS A 61 3.63 14.63 -10.58
CA HIS A 61 2.95 15.86 -10.18
C HIS A 61 3.90 16.93 -9.62
N VAL A 62 5.07 16.53 -9.11
CA VAL A 62 6.08 17.42 -8.53
C VAL A 62 7.26 17.50 -9.50
N PRO A 63 7.57 18.69 -10.06
CA PRO A 63 8.72 18.84 -10.94
C PRO A 63 10.03 18.59 -10.15
N PRO A 64 11.07 18.03 -10.81
CA PRO A 64 12.38 17.89 -10.18
C PRO A 64 12.88 19.29 -9.79
N ARG A 65 13.23 19.45 -8.50
CA ARG A 65 13.96 20.61 -8.01
C ARG A 65 15.46 20.41 -8.24
#